data_AF-A0A965QN53-F1
#
_entry.id   AF-A0A965QN53-F1
#
_cell.length_a   1.000
_cell.length_b   1.000
_cell.length_c   1.000
_cell.angle_alpha   90.00
_cell.angle_beta   90.00
_cell.angle_gamma   90.00
#
_symmetry.space_group_name_H-M   'P 1'
#
loop_
_entity.id
_entity.type
_entity.pdbx_description
1 polymer ?
#
loop_
_entity_poly.entity_id
_entity_poly.type
_entity_poly.pdbx_seq_one_letter_code
_entity_poly.pdbx_strand_id
1 'polypeptide(L)'
;GLRATGSEPETIPAAAEKAGVPASVLSQMKESGEVKPVHVTTSHPSIGAEIIPPAAKGKDYQLKVVFKGNLPIGPLREKVSVWNSSRHLKELIVPIYGDVVGHVKQSAKYIEFGVVTRPDPVKRTLTLSSDRKDFVVESVTAELRRTDTLEGVGIADVLKYSTSRTNAGTVLNFELRYPENISVVGMPINASGFFIVKTNDPDYKEVKVPFFGVLRRETSQ
;
A
#
# COMPACT_ATOMS: atom_id res chain seq x y z
N GLY A 1 5.86 -16.07 -22.28
CA GLY A 1 5.62 -15.78 -23.70
C GLY A 1 4.26 -15.14 -23.84
N LEU A 2 4.19 -13.97 -24.46
CA LEU A 2 2.95 -13.34 -24.93
C LEU A 2 3.34 -12.49 -26.15
N ARG A 3 2.81 -12.90 -27.31
CA ARG A 3 2.85 -12.18 -28.59
C ARG A 3 1.60 -11.31 -28.65
N ALA A 4 1.72 -10.12 -29.23
CA ALA A 4 0.61 -9.44 -29.88
C ALA A 4 1.10 -8.89 -31.23
N THR A 5 0.38 -9.31 -32.27
CA THR A 5 0.55 -9.06 -33.69
C THR A 5 0.02 -7.66 -34.07
N GLY A 6 0.62 -7.04 -35.08
CA GLY A 6 0.20 -5.75 -35.59
C GLY A 6 -1.11 -5.79 -36.40
N SER A 7 -1.68 -4.60 -36.57
CA SER A 7 -2.61 -4.23 -37.65
C SER A 7 -2.15 -2.91 -38.27
N GLU A 8 -2.19 -2.87 -39.60
CA GLU A 8 -1.64 -1.88 -40.55
C GLU A 8 -2.37 -0.50 -40.59
N PRO A 9 -1.89 0.51 -41.35
CA PRO A 9 -2.15 1.93 -41.11
C PRO A 9 -3.48 2.40 -41.74
N GLU A 10 -4.32 3.07 -40.95
CA GLU A 10 -5.43 3.84 -41.52
C GLU A 10 -4.99 5.26 -41.85
N THR A 11 -5.06 5.52 -43.15
CA THR A 11 -5.06 6.80 -43.86
C THR A 11 -5.65 7.97 -43.08
N ILE A 12 -4.95 9.11 -43.16
CA ILE A 12 -5.41 10.45 -42.77
C ILE A 12 -6.88 10.62 -43.19
N PRO A 13 -7.84 10.81 -42.26
CA PRO A 13 -9.19 11.03 -42.68
C PRO A 13 -9.28 12.45 -43.27
N ALA A 14 -9.67 12.51 -44.54
CA ALA A 14 -10.15 13.68 -45.27
C ALA A 14 -11.44 14.29 -44.66
N ALA A 15 -11.59 14.23 -43.34
CA ALA A 15 -12.76 14.69 -42.58
C ALA A 15 -12.48 15.97 -41.76
N ALA A 16 -11.23 16.44 -41.68
CA ALA A 16 -10.88 17.63 -40.90
C ALA A 16 -11.26 18.97 -41.56
N GLU A 17 -11.65 18.97 -42.84
CA GLU A 17 -12.05 20.19 -43.56
C GLU A 17 -13.53 20.57 -43.33
N LYS A 18 -14.35 19.66 -42.79
CA LYS A 18 -15.77 19.94 -42.47
C LYS A 18 -16.04 20.39 -41.03
N ALA A 19 -15.01 20.56 -40.22
CA ALA A 19 -15.13 20.92 -38.80
C ALA A 19 -14.54 22.29 -38.48
N GLY A 20 -14.57 23.27 -39.40
CA GLY A 20 -14.33 24.69 -39.10
C GLY A 20 -13.08 25.00 -38.25
N VAL A 21 -12.04 24.17 -38.33
CA VAL A 21 -10.81 24.39 -37.57
C VAL A 21 -10.09 25.56 -38.22
N PRO A 22 -9.86 26.68 -37.50
CA PRO A 22 -9.21 27.84 -38.08
C PRO A 22 -7.83 27.47 -38.63
N ALA A 23 -7.50 27.94 -39.83
CA ALA A 23 -6.22 27.66 -40.50
C ALA A 23 -4.99 28.03 -39.63
N SER A 24 -5.16 28.92 -38.65
CA SER A 24 -4.13 29.28 -37.65
C SER A 24 -3.73 28.12 -36.73
N VAL A 25 -4.63 27.17 -36.44
CA VAL A 25 -4.34 26.00 -35.57
C VAL A 25 -3.57 24.92 -36.34
N LEU A 26 -3.91 24.71 -37.61
CA LEU A 26 -3.17 23.79 -38.51
C LEU A 26 -1.76 24.31 -38.84
N SER A 27 -1.60 25.63 -38.92
CA SER A 27 -0.29 26.28 -39.11
C SER A 27 0.61 26.16 -37.87
N GLN A 28 0.05 26.24 -36.65
CA GLN A 28 0.81 26.05 -35.40
C GLN A 28 1.33 24.61 -35.22
N MET A 29 0.60 23.62 -35.74
CA MET A 29 1.10 22.23 -35.80
C MET A 29 2.23 22.03 -36.82
N LYS A 30 2.34 22.91 -37.84
CA LYS A 30 3.43 22.89 -38.84
C LYS A 30 4.65 23.72 -38.45
N GLU A 31 4.51 24.67 -37.53
CA GLU A 31 5.61 25.59 -37.12
C GLU A 31 6.40 25.15 -35.89
N SER A 32 6.03 24.05 -35.24
CA SER A 32 6.86 23.46 -34.19
C SER A 32 7.97 22.65 -34.85
N GLY A 33 9.18 23.21 -34.89
CA GLY A 33 10.38 22.37 -34.99
C GLY A 33 10.29 21.19 -34.02
N GLU A 34 10.84 20.04 -34.41
CA GLU A 34 10.85 18.78 -33.66
C GLU A 34 10.98 19.05 -32.14
N VAL A 35 9.94 18.77 -31.33
CA VAL A 35 10.02 18.91 -29.87
C VAL A 35 10.96 17.85 -29.36
N LYS A 36 12.13 18.27 -28.89
CA LYS A 36 13.19 17.38 -28.42
C LYS A 36 13.23 17.39 -26.91
N PRO A 37 13.13 16.22 -26.25
CA PRO A 37 13.41 16.14 -24.83
C PRO A 37 14.90 16.46 -24.60
N VAL A 38 15.17 17.31 -23.62
CA VAL A 38 16.49 17.87 -23.30
C VAL A 38 17.08 17.18 -22.08
N HIS A 39 16.28 17.02 -21.02
CA HIS A 39 16.70 16.33 -19.81
C HIS A 39 15.50 15.78 -19.03
N VAL A 40 15.77 14.88 -18.08
CA VAL A 40 14.77 14.33 -17.17
C VAL A 40 15.20 14.49 -15.73
N THR A 41 14.23 14.69 -14.85
CA THR A 41 14.42 14.63 -13.40
C THR A 41 13.33 13.77 -12.76
N THR A 42 13.60 13.25 -11.56
CA THR A 42 12.67 12.39 -10.82
C THR A 42 12.40 13.00 -9.44
N SER A 43 11.19 12.80 -8.92
CA SER A 43 10.81 13.30 -7.59
C SER A 43 11.38 12.46 -6.44
N HIS A 44 11.89 11.25 -6.73
CA HIS A 44 12.37 10.31 -5.73
C HIS A 44 13.77 9.76 -6.08
N PRO A 45 14.73 9.71 -5.14
CA PRO A 45 16.11 9.29 -5.40
C PRO A 45 16.23 7.83 -5.86
N SER A 46 15.34 6.96 -5.39
CA SER A 46 15.25 5.55 -5.83
C SER A 46 14.56 5.35 -7.19
N ILE A 47 14.21 6.42 -7.90
CA ILE A 47 13.66 6.35 -9.26
C ILE A 47 14.66 7.00 -10.21
N GLY A 48 15.18 6.21 -11.15
CA GLY A 48 15.93 6.69 -12.29
C GLY A 48 15.02 6.83 -13.52
N ALA A 49 15.33 7.81 -14.36
CA ALA A 49 14.70 7.96 -15.66
C ALA A 49 15.76 8.27 -16.72
N GLU A 50 15.52 7.81 -17.94
CA GLU A 50 16.40 8.03 -19.09
C GLU A 50 15.56 8.23 -20.36
N ILE A 51 15.95 9.19 -21.18
CA ILE A 51 15.39 9.37 -22.52
C ILE A 51 16.14 8.43 -23.47
N ILE A 52 15.39 7.57 -24.16
CA ILE A 52 15.90 6.74 -25.24
C ILE A 52 15.53 7.42 -26.57
N PRO A 53 16.53 7.85 -27.36
CA PRO A 53 16.30 8.42 -28.68
C PRO A 53 15.61 7.42 -29.63
N PRO A 54 14.83 7.91 -30.61
CA PRO A 54 14.20 7.05 -31.59
C PRO A 54 15.23 6.34 -32.47
N ALA A 55 15.00 5.06 -32.77
CA ALA A 55 15.89 4.26 -33.63
C ALA A 55 15.90 4.70 -35.11
N ALA A 56 14.93 5.51 -35.54
CA ALA A 56 14.85 6.06 -36.89
C ALA A 56 14.20 7.46 -36.85
N LYS A 57 14.52 8.31 -37.82
CA LYS A 57 13.88 9.63 -37.96
C LYS A 57 12.36 9.49 -38.12
N GLY A 58 11.61 10.34 -37.42
CA GLY A 58 10.13 10.32 -37.43
C GLY A 58 9.49 9.31 -36.49
N LYS A 59 10.24 8.69 -35.58
CA LYS A 59 9.71 7.85 -34.49
C LYS A 59 9.73 8.59 -33.15
N ASP A 60 8.90 8.13 -32.22
CA ASP A 60 8.78 8.71 -30.89
C ASP A 60 9.98 8.38 -29.99
N TYR A 61 10.31 9.32 -29.09
CA TYR A 61 11.21 9.09 -27.97
C TYR A 61 10.57 8.14 -26.96
N GLN A 62 11.37 7.30 -26.32
CA GLN A 62 10.90 6.47 -25.20
C GLN A 62 11.46 6.99 -23.88
N LEU A 63 10.65 6.94 -22.82
CA LEU A 63 11.08 7.21 -21.46
C LEU A 63 11.27 5.88 -20.73
N LYS A 64 12.51 5.54 -20.38
CA LYS A 64 12.82 4.37 -19.56
C LYS A 64 12.87 4.80 -18.10
N VAL A 65 11.98 4.22 -17.29
CA VAL A 65 11.95 4.41 -15.84
C VAL A 65 12.52 3.15 -15.18
N VAL A 66 13.42 3.33 -14.23
CA VAL A 66 14.11 2.24 -13.53
C VAL A 66 14.07 2.51 -12.03
N PHE A 67 13.68 1.52 -11.25
CA PHE A 67 13.77 1.60 -9.79
C PHE A 67 15.17 1.20 -9.34
N LYS A 68 15.83 2.08 -8.58
CA LYS A 68 17.20 1.92 -8.09
C LYS A 68 17.17 1.78 -6.57
N GLY A 69 17.61 0.64 -6.04
CA GLY A 69 17.65 0.39 -4.61
C GLY A 69 16.28 0.10 -4.00
N ASN A 70 16.16 0.33 -2.69
CA ASN A 70 14.94 0.03 -1.94
C ASN A 70 13.98 1.22 -2.04
N LEU A 71 12.77 0.95 -2.54
CA LEU A 71 11.64 1.87 -2.39
C LEU A 71 10.99 1.64 -1.03
N PRO A 72 10.47 2.70 -0.38
CA PRO A 72 9.65 2.50 0.81
C PRO A 72 8.42 1.67 0.45
N ILE A 73 8.12 0.68 1.29
CA ILE A 73 6.93 -0.16 1.16
C ILE A 73 5.67 0.71 1.31
N GLY A 74 4.65 0.37 0.53
CA GLY A 74 3.36 1.06 0.52
C GLY A 74 3.12 1.85 -0.77
N PRO A 75 2.22 2.84 -0.73
CA PRO A 75 1.78 3.53 -1.93
C PRO A 75 2.91 4.39 -2.50
N LEU A 76 3.25 4.14 -3.76
CA LEU A 76 4.17 4.93 -4.56
C LEU A 76 3.38 5.97 -5.34
N ARG A 77 3.72 7.26 -5.14
CA ARG A 77 3.09 8.39 -5.82
C ARG A 77 4.15 9.40 -6.23
N GLU A 78 4.85 9.08 -7.31
CA GLU A 78 6.02 9.84 -7.75
C GLU A 78 5.82 10.42 -9.15
N LYS A 79 6.78 11.21 -9.62
CA LYS A 79 6.73 11.93 -10.89
C LYS A 79 8.09 11.90 -11.59
N VAL A 80 8.04 11.85 -12.91
CA VAL A 80 9.18 12.13 -13.79
C VAL A 80 8.86 13.39 -14.56
N SER A 81 9.74 14.39 -14.46
CA SER A 81 9.65 15.62 -15.23
C SER A 81 10.54 15.51 -16.46
N VAL A 82 9.93 15.62 -17.65
CA VAL A 82 10.63 15.61 -18.94
C VAL A 82 10.64 17.03 -19.49
N TRP A 83 11.82 17.63 -19.54
CA TRP A 83 11.99 18.97 -20.08
C TRP A 83 12.30 18.90 -21.57
N ASN A 84 11.76 19.82 -22.35
CA ASN A 84 11.86 19.78 -23.81
C ASN A 84 12.10 21.16 -24.44
N SER A 85 12.38 21.17 -25.74
CA SER A 85 12.71 22.37 -26.51
C SER A 85 11.51 23.23 -26.93
N SER A 86 10.28 22.90 -26.51
CA SER A 86 9.08 23.68 -26.84
C SER A 86 9.13 25.07 -26.20
N ARG A 87 8.68 26.08 -26.96
CA ARG A 87 8.50 27.45 -26.45
C ARG A 87 7.29 27.58 -25.52
N HIS A 88 6.31 26.68 -25.64
CA HIS A 88 5.01 26.80 -24.98
C HIS A 88 4.84 25.82 -23.82
N LEU A 89 5.34 24.59 -23.94
CA LEU A 89 5.25 23.57 -22.88
C LEU A 89 6.63 22.98 -22.60
N LYS A 90 7.39 23.68 -21.75
CA LYS A 90 8.80 23.33 -21.46
C LYS A 90 8.96 22.07 -20.62
N GLU A 91 7.94 21.70 -19.85
CA GLU A 91 7.97 20.57 -18.93
C GLU A 91 6.73 19.69 -19.13
N LEU A 92 6.95 18.38 -19.27
CA LEU A 92 5.91 17.35 -19.26
C LEU A 92 6.07 16.51 -18.00
N ILE A 93 5.01 16.42 -17.20
CA ILE A 93 4.99 15.63 -15.97
C ILE A 93 4.36 14.26 -16.26
N VAL A 94 5.13 13.20 -16.03
CA VAL A 94 4.66 11.81 -16.11
C VAL A 94 4.48 11.27 -14.69
N PRO A 95 3.25 11.03 -14.22
CA PRO A 95 3.03 10.47 -12.89
C PRO A 95 3.35 8.96 -12.86
N ILE A 96 3.93 8.50 -11.76
CA ILE A 96 4.20 7.11 -11.42
C ILE A 96 3.34 6.74 -10.22
N TYR A 97 2.45 5.76 -10.41
CA TYR A 97 1.62 5.19 -9.35
C TYR A 97 1.87 3.70 -9.21
N GLY A 98 1.86 3.21 -7.97
CA GLY A 98 1.93 1.78 -7.68
C GLY A 98 1.89 1.51 -6.19
N ASP A 99 2.00 0.24 -5.81
CA ASP A 99 2.22 -0.19 -4.43
C ASP A 99 3.51 -1.02 -4.38
N VAL A 100 4.43 -0.60 -3.52
CA VAL A 100 5.65 -1.36 -3.22
C VAL A 100 5.27 -2.41 -2.17
N VAL A 101 5.15 -3.65 -2.62
CA VAL A 101 4.83 -4.79 -1.75
C VAL A 101 6.13 -5.36 -1.20
N GLY A 102 6.34 -5.26 0.11
CA GLY A 102 7.50 -5.89 0.74
C GLY A 102 7.33 -7.39 0.96
N HIS A 103 8.34 -8.02 1.53
CA HIS A 103 8.45 -9.48 1.61
C HIS A 103 7.62 -10.13 2.73
N VAL A 104 7.14 -9.37 3.73
CA VAL A 104 6.28 -9.88 4.79
C VAL A 104 4.80 -9.73 4.39
N LYS A 105 4.07 -10.84 4.43
CA LYS A 105 2.64 -10.94 4.12
C LYS A 105 1.88 -11.25 5.40
N GLN A 106 0.75 -10.57 5.57
CA GLN A 106 -0.17 -10.79 6.69
C GLN A 106 -1.52 -11.28 6.17
N SER A 107 -2.11 -12.29 6.82
CA SER A 107 -3.40 -12.84 6.40
C SER A 107 -4.57 -11.87 6.61
N ALA A 108 -4.43 -10.90 7.51
CA ALA A 108 -5.41 -9.85 7.77
C ALA A 108 -4.72 -8.53 8.15
N LYS A 109 -5.36 -7.40 7.84
CA LYS A 109 -4.86 -6.05 8.21
C LYS A 109 -5.27 -5.63 9.62
N TYR A 110 -6.29 -6.26 10.19
CA TYR A 110 -6.83 -5.97 11.51
C TYR A 110 -7.50 -7.24 12.07
N ILE A 111 -7.81 -7.23 13.37
CA ILE A 111 -8.49 -8.33 14.05
C ILE A 111 -9.78 -7.83 14.68
N GLU A 112 -10.89 -8.46 14.33
CA GLU A 112 -12.20 -8.17 14.92
C GLU A 112 -12.67 -9.34 15.79
N PHE A 113 -12.78 -9.09 17.09
CA PHE A 113 -13.27 -10.07 18.06
C PHE A 113 -14.80 -10.10 18.17
N GLY A 114 -15.50 -9.08 17.64
CA GLY A 114 -16.94 -8.97 17.79
C GLY A 114 -17.34 -8.75 19.25
N VAL A 115 -18.46 -9.36 19.66
CA VAL A 115 -18.93 -9.30 21.06
C VAL A 115 -18.31 -10.45 21.86
N VAL A 116 -17.65 -10.11 22.96
CA VAL A 116 -17.02 -11.05 23.90
C VAL A 116 -17.82 -11.03 25.20
N THR A 117 -18.42 -12.16 25.54
CA THR A 117 -19.22 -12.33 26.75
C THR A 117 -18.45 -13.08 27.82
N ARG A 118 -18.86 -12.93 29.08
CA ARG A 118 -18.38 -13.81 30.15
C ARG A 118 -19.25 -15.08 30.17
N PRO A 119 -18.67 -16.29 30.30
CA PRO A 119 -17.26 -16.61 30.53
C PRO A 119 -16.42 -16.83 29.26
N ASP A 120 -17.02 -16.73 28.07
CA ASP A 120 -16.45 -17.26 26.84
C ASP A 120 -15.45 -16.30 26.17
N PRO A 121 -14.13 -16.59 26.20
CA PRO A 121 -13.18 -15.79 25.47
C PRO A 121 -13.30 -16.04 23.97
N VAL A 122 -13.06 -15.01 23.16
CA VAL A 122 -13.04 -15.14 21.70
C VAL A 122 -11.61 -15.21 21.21
N LYS A 123 -11.33 -16.20 20.37
CA LYS A 123 -10.02 -16.44 19.76
C LYS A 123 -9.99 -16.00 18.30
N ARG A 124 -8.90 -15.38 17.90
CA ARG A 124 -8.61 -14.98 16.52
C ARG A 124 -7.17 -15.30 16.17
N THR A 125 -6.89 -15.50 14.88
CA THR A 125 -5.56 -15.82 14.41
C THR A 125 -5.12 -14.86 13.30
N LEU A 126 -3.82 -14.60 13.25
CA LEU A 126 -3.15 -13.92 12.15
C LEU A 126 -1.97 -14.77 11.72
N THR A 127 -1.78 -14.93 10.42
CA THR A 127 -0.57 -15.55 9.89
C THR A 127 0.33 -14.47 9.32
N LEU A 128 1.58 -14.43 9.78
CA LEU A 128 2.67 -13.69 9.15
C LEU A 128 3.57 -14.66 8.40
N SER A 129 3.75 -14.42 7.11
CA SER A 129 4.67 -15.17 6.26
C SER A 129 5.65 -14.23 5.59
N SER A 130 6.80 -14.76 5.19
CA SER A 130 7.78 -13.99 4.43
C SER A 130 8.42 -14.85 3.36
N ASP A 131 8.82 -14.21 2.28
CA ASP A 131 9.60 -14.85 1.21
C ASP A 131 11.04 -15.16 1.68
N ARG A 132 11.47 -14.54 2.78
CA ARG A 132 12.75 -14.78 3.43
C ARG A 132 12.75 -16.06 4.26
N LYS A 133 13.71 -16.95 3.98
CA LYS A 133 13.88 -18.23 4.70
C LYS A 133 14.23 -18.05 6.18
N ASP A 134 14.95 -16.98 6.50
CA ASP A 134 15.42 -16.64 7.85
C ASP A 134 14.42 -15.77 8.61
N PHE A 135 13.21 -15.54 8.10
CA PHE A 135 12.21 -14.73 8.78
C PHE A 135 11.82 -15.32 10.14
N VAL A 136 11.80 -14.45 11.14
CA VAL A 136 11.45 -14.76 12.53
C VAL A 136 10.61 -13.62 13.11
N VAL A 137 9.52 -14.00 13.79
CA VAL A 137 8.81 -13.11 14.72
C VAL A 137 9.55 -13.16 16.05
N GLU A 138 10.13 -12.03 16.46
CA GLU A 138 10.98 -11.93 17.65
C GLU A 138 10.14 -11.78 18.91
N SER A 139 9.09 -10.97 18.85
CA SER A 139 8.17 -10.77 19.96
C SER A 139 6.81 -10.29 19.50
N VAL A 140 5.82 -10.52 20.36
CA VAL A 140 4.47 -9.98 20.23
C VAL A 140 4.15 -9.29 21.54
N THR A 141 3.68 -8.06 21.46
CA THR A 141 3.10 -7.34 22.59
C THR A 141 1.73 -6.80 22.19
N ALA A 142 0.98 -6.34 23.18
CA ALA A 142 -0.30 -5.69 22.98
C ALA A 142 -0.29 -4.32 23.65
N GLU A 143 -0.99 -3.38 23.04
CA GLU A 143 -1.32 -2.07 23.60
C GLU A 143 -2.83 -1.92 23.58
N LEU A 144 -3.42 -1.71 24.75
CA LEU A 144 -4.85 -1.46 24.88
C LEU A 144 -5.08 0.05 24.91
N ARG A 145 -5.97 0.55 24.05
CA ARG A 145 -6.44 1.93 24.11
C ARG A 145 -7.26 2.09 25.39
N ARG A 146 -6.73 2.86 26.34
CA ARG A 146 -7.40 3.09 27.63
C ARG A 146 -8.67 3.91 27.42
N THR A 147 -9.73 3.45 28.07
CA THR A 147 -11.00 4.14 28.26
C THR A 147 -11.28 4.19 29.76
N ASP A 148 -12.13 5.11 30.22
CA ASP A 148 -12.46 5.25 31.64
C ASP A 148 -12.96 3.92 32.24
N THR A 149 -13.68 3.12 31.46
CA THR A 149 -14.19 1.79 31.86
C THR A 149 -13.13 0.70 31.97
N LEU A 150 -11.95 0.89 31.37
CA LEU A 150 -10.82 -0.04 31.41
C LEU A 150 -9.64 0.54 32.21
N GLU A 151 -9.86 1.65 32.92
CA GLU A 151 -8.85 2.22 33.79
C GLU A 151 -8.52 1.25 34.95
N GLY A 152 -7.23 1.05 35.21
CA GLY A 152 -6.76 0.10 36.23
C GLY A 152 -6.84 -1.39 35.84
N VAL A 153 -7.37 -1.73 34.66
CA VAL A 153 -7.43 -3.13 34.19
C VAL A 153 -6.11 -3.50 33.51
N GLY A 154 -5.50 -4.59 33.97
CA GLY A 154 -4.26 -5.10 33.39
C GLY A 154 -4.50 -5.66 31.99
N ILE A 155 -3.56 -5.43 31.08
CA ILE A 155 -3.70 -5.95 29.71
C ILE A 155 -3.80 -7.48 29.66
N ALA A 156 -3.11 -8.18 30.56
CA ALA A 156 -3.16 -9.64 30.69
C ALA A 156 -4.53 -10.16 31.15
N ASP A 157 -5.33 -9.31 31.81
CA ASP A 157 -6.69 -9.64 32.25
C ASP A 157 -7.70 -9.59 31.10
N VAL A 158 -7.33 -8.94 29.98
CA VAL A 158 -8.21 -8.72 28.82
C VAL A 158 -7.70 -9.49 27.60
N LEU A 159 -6.39 -9.60 27.43
CA LEU A 159 -5.76 -10.18 26.25
C LEU A 159 -4.77 -11.28 26.62
N LYS A 160 -4.86 -12.39 25.91
CA LYS A 160 -3.76 -13.37 25.82
C LYS A 160 -3.33 -13.52 24.37
N TYR A 161 -2.07 -13.86 24.17
CA TYR A 161 -1.53 -14.13 22.86
C TYR A 161 -0.43 -15.19 22.93
N SER A 162 -0.25 -15.91 21.84
CA SER A 162 0.81 -16.89 21.68
C SER A 162 1.23 -16.99 20.23
N THR A 163 2.43 -17.52 19.99
CA THR A 163 2.97 -17.72 18.65
C THR A 163 3.26 -19.19 18.41
N SER A 164 3.11 -19.63 17.18
CA SER A 164 3.45 -20.99 16.74
C SER A 164 3.97 -20.94 15.31
N ARG A 165 4.98 -21.76 14.98
CA ARG A 165 5.54 -21.82 13.64
C ARG A 165 4.91 -22.96 12.84
N THR A 166 4.55 -22.68 11.59
CA THR A 166 3.95 -23.64 10.66
C THR A 166 4.64 -23.54 9.29
N ASN A 167 4.31 -24.46 8.38
CA ASN A 167 4.79 -24.42 7.00
C ASN A 167 4.29 -23.18 6.23
N ALA A 168 3.16 -22.61 6.63
CA ALA A 168 2.57 -21.43 5.99
C ALA A 168 3.13 -20.10 6.54
N GLY A 169 3.96 -20.16 7.59
CA GLY A 169 4.49 -18.99 8.30
C GLY A 169 4.29 -19.09 9.82
N THR A 170 4.45 -17.95 10.50
CA THR A 170 4.21 -17.83 11.94
C THR A 170 2.75 -17.51 12.18
N VAL A 171 2.06 -18.37 12.92
CA VAL A 171 0.67 -18.17 13.36
C VAL A 171 0.68 -17.51 14.74
N LEU A 172 0.03 -16.35 14.81
CA LEU A 172 -0.20 -15.57 16.00
C LEU A 172 -1.64 -15.82 16.45
N ASN A 173 -1.79 -16.38 17.64
CA ASN A 173 -3.09 -16.62 18.26
C ASN A 173 -3.36 -15.52 19.27
N PHE A 174 -4.54 -14.93 19.21
CA PHE A 174 -4.99 -13.87 20.10
C PHE A 174 -6.30 -14.28 20.74
N GLU A 175 -6.47 -13.95 22.01
CA GLU A 175 -7.65 -14.27 22.81
C GLU A 175 -8.07 -13.03 23.57
N LEU A 176 -9.28 -12.53 23.27
CA LEU A 176 -9.93 -11.44 24.02
C LEU A 176 -10.91 -12.05 25.02
N ARG A 177 -10.83 -11.61 26.28
CA ARG A 177 -11.69 -12.09 27.37
C ARG A 177 -12.38 -10.93 28.08
N TYR A 178 -13.53 -11.21 28.68
CA TYR A 178 -14.13 -10.31 29.65
C TYR A 178 -13.33 -10.37 30.96
N PRO A 179 -12.77 -9.26 31.46
CA PRO A 179 -11.95 -9.24 32.67
C PRO A 179 -12.80 -9.46 33.94
N GLU A 180 -12.29 -10.25 34.88
CA GLU A 180 -13.07 -10.67 36.05
C GLU A 180 -13.29 -9.56 37.08
N ASN A 181 -12.39 -8.58 37.12
CA ASN A 181 -12.38 -7.45 38.05
C ASN A 181 -13.31 -6.30 37.62
N ILE A 182 -13.99 -6.39 36.47
CA ILE A 182 -14.96 -5.37 36.04
C ILE A 182 -16.38 -5.78 36.43
N SER A 183 -16.97 -4.96 37.30
CA SER A 183 -18.35 -5.13 37.80
C SER A 183 -19.41 -4.40 36.97
N VAL A 184 -19.04 -3.71 35.89
CA VAL A 184 -20.01 -3.03 35.01
C VAL A 184 -20.92 -4.08 34.36
N VAL A 185 -22.22 -3.97 34.61
CA VAL A 185 -23.25 -4.86 34.06
C VAL A 185 -24.08 -4.09 33.03
N GLY A 186 -24.43 -4.72 31.90
CA GLY A 186 -25.38 -4.18 30.94
C GLY A 186 -24.83 -3.12 29.97
N MET A 187 -23.75 -2.40 30.31
CA MET A 187 -23.11 -1.47 29.38
C MET A 187 -22.00 -2.15 28.55
N PRO A 188 -22.02 -2.04 27.21
CA PRO A 188 -20.94 -2.55 26.37
C PRO A 188 -19.66 -1.73 26.58
N ILE A 189 -18.53 -2.44 26.75
CA ILE A 189 -17.21 -1.82 26.91
C ILE A 189 -16.42 -2.05 25.62
N ASN A 190 -16.00 -0.97 24.97
CA ASN A 190 -15.17 -1.08 23.78
C ASN A 190 -13.73 -1.44 24.18
N ALA A 191 -13.24 -2.57 23.66
CA ALA A 191 -11.84 -2.98 23.76
C ALA A 191 -11.20 -2.80 22.38
N SER A 192 -10.21 -1.91 22.28
CA SER A 192 -9.49 -1.65 21.03
C SER A 192 -8.05 -1.32 21.30
N GLY A 193 -7.18 -1.48 20.30
CA GLY A 193 -5.76 -1.26 20.46
C GLY A 193 -4.94 -1.84 19.33
N PHE A 194 -3.68 -2.16 19.62
CA PHE A 194 -2.74 -2.73 18.65
C PHE A 194 -2.05 -3.96 19.22
N PHE A 195 -1.90 -4.99 18.39
CA PHE A 195 -0.83 -5.95 18.56
C PHE A 195 0.41 -5.42 17.84
N ILE A 196 1.54 -5.41 18.54
CA ILE A 196 2.82 -4.98 18.00
C ILE A 196 3.67 -6.22 17.84
N VAL A 197 3.97 -6.56 16.59
CA VAL A 197 4.76 -7.73 16.25
C VAL A 197 6.13 -7.27 15.77
N LYS A 198 7.18 -7.60 16.52
CA LYS A 198 8.56 -7.33 16.11
C LYS A 198 9.10 -8.48 15.30
N THR A 199 9.82 -8.17 14.22
CA THR A 199 10.41 -9.17 13.34
C THR A 199 11.86 -8.82 13.04
N ASN A 200 12.64 -9.83 12.61
CA ASN A 200 14.00 -9.64 12.15
C ASN A 200 14.09 -9.10 10.71
N ASP A 201 12.98 -8.63 10.14
CA ASP A 201 12.96 -8.04 8.82
C ASP A 201 13.42 -6.58 8.83
N PRO A 202 14.43 -6.16 8.02
CA PRO A 202 14.95 -4.81 8.06
C PRO A 202 13.90 -3.79 7.58
N ASP A 203 13.00 -4.21 6.70
CA ASP A 203 11.94 -3.38 6.13
C ASP A 203 10.65 -3.48 6.97
N TYR A 204 10.44 -4.58 7.70
CA TYR A 204 9.31 -4.81 8.62
C TYR A 204 9.74 -5.11 10.06
N LYS A 205 10.58 -4.25 10.64
CA LYS A 205 11.02 -4.41 12.05
C LYS A 205 9.84 -4.47 13.02
N GLU A 206 8.75 -3.81 12.67
CA GLU A 206 7.54 -3.76 13.46
C GLU A 206 6.29 -3.81 12.56
N VAL A 207 5.37 -4.72 12.85
CA VAL A 207 4.05 -4.81 12.22
C VAL A 207 3.00 -4.49 13.27
N LYS A 208 2.28 -3.39 13.08
CA LYS A 208 1.17 -2.98 13.96
C LYS A 208 -0.15 -3.49 13.40
N VAL A 209 -0.83 -4.33 14.19
CA VAL A 209 -2.11 -4.93 13.82
C VAL A 209 -3.19 -4.38 14.73
N PRO A 210 -4.06 -3.48 14.25
CA PRO A 210 -5.16 -2.98 15.06
C PRO A 210 -6.15 -4.10 15.39
N PHE A 211 -6.73 -4.03 16.58
CA PHE A 211 -7.81 -4.91 16.99
C PHE A 211 -8.99 -4.16 17.60
N PHE A 212 -10.16 -4.77 17.50
CA PHE A 212 -11.43 -4.23 18.01
C PHE A 212 -12.30 -5.36 18.57
N GLY A 213 -13.04 -5.06 19.63
CA GLY A 213 -14.04 -5.92 20.22
C GLY A 213 -14.92 -5.17 21.21
N VAL A 214 -16.05 -5.77 21.55
CA VAL A 214 -17.00 -5.24 22.54
C VAL A 214 -17.13 -6.25 23.67
N LEU A 215 -16.72 -5.88 24.87
CA LEU A 215 -16.90 -6.69 26.06
C LEU A 215 -18.30 -6.44 26.61
N ARG A 216 -19.07 -7.51 26.81
CA ARG A 216 -20.42 -7.41 27.37
C ARG A 216 -20.61 -8.44 28.46
N ARG A 217 -21.04 -7.99 29.63
CA ARG A 217 -21.55 -8.90 30.66
C ARG A 217 -23.03 -9.13 30.42
N GLU A 218 -23.41 -10.38 30.19
CA GLU A 218 -24.82 -10.74 30.14
C GLU A 218 -25.41 -10.64 31.55
N THR A 219 -26.59 -10.05 31.64
CA THR A 219 -27.47 -10.22 32.78
C THR A 219 -28.05 -11.62 32.68
N SER A 220 -27.80 -12.48 33.68
CA SER A 220 -28.54 -13.72 33.84
C SER A 220 -30.04 -13.41 33.79
N GLN A 221 -30.75 -14.03 32.84
CA GLN A 221 -32.21 -14.04 32.82
C GLN A 221 -32.75 -14.96 33.92
#